data_AF-A0AAT9P805-F1
#
_entry.id   AF-A0AAT9P805-F1
#
_cell.length_a   1.000
_cell.length_b   1.000
_cell.length_c   1.000
_cell.angle_alpha   90.00
_cell.angle_beta   90.00
_cell.angle_gamma   90.00
#
_symmetry.space_group_name_H-M   'P 1'
#
loop_
_entity.id
_entity.type
_entity.pdbx_description
1 polymer ?
#
loop_
_entity_poly.entity_id
_entity_poly.type
_entity_poly.pdbx_seq_one_letter_code
_entity_poly.pdbx_strand_id
1 'polypeptide(L)'
;MDTLTETLQALSPSMKLLLSAVIGIAGLFFGAKTGIKAQAAFSDKNISEGLLFLALTLVIFAIGIILFVMIWGIAQNTGNDFNSEFGFILPFLNQ
;
A
#
# COMPACT_ATOMS: atom_id res chain seq x y z
N MET A 1 -16.01 -10.18 -13.79
CA MET A 1 -15.05 -9.30 -13.09
C MET A 1 -15.77 -8.00 -12.80
N ASP A 2 -15.46 -7.30 -11.71
CA ASP A 2 -16.17 -6.06 -11.39
C ASP A 2 -15.78 -4.93 -12.37
N THR A 3 -16.74 -4.05 -12.69
CA THR A 3 -16.60 -2.95 -13.66
C THR A 3 -15.36 -2.07 -13.40
N LEU A 4 -14.98 -1.94 -12.13
CA LEU A 4 -13.80 -1.18 -11.69
C LEU A 4 -12.50 -1.84 -12.16
N THR A 5 -12.38 -3.17 -12.03
CA THR A 5 -11.20 -3.92 -12.46
C THR A 5 -11.07 -3.90 -13.98
N GLU A 6 -12.17 -4.05 -14.71
CA GLU A 6 -12.17 -3.99 -16.18
C GLU A 6 -11.73 -2.61 -16.69
N THR A 7 -12.22 -1.55 -16.04
CA THR A 7 -11.84 -0.16 -16.37
C THR A 7 -10.35 0.09 -16.11
N LEU A 8 -9.83 -0.36 -14.96
CA LEU A 8 -8.42 -0.19 -14.61
C LEU A 8 -7.51 -1.02 -15.52
N GLN A 9 -7.93 -2.22 -15.91
CA GLN A 9 -7.16 -3.09 -16.81
C GLN A 9 -7.11 -2.56 -18.24
N ALA A 10 -8.17 -1.91 -18.71
CA ALA A 10 -8.27 -1.29 -20.03
C ALA A 10 -7.41 -0.03 -20.20
N LEU A 11 -6.84 0.53 -19.12
CA LEU A 11 -5.95 1.68 -19.19
C LEU A 11 -4.62 1.34 -19.88
N SER A 12 -4.08 2.31 -20.62
CA SER A 12 -2.73 2.20 -21.19
C SER A 12 -1.66 2.12 -20.09
N PRO A 13 -0.48 1.54 -20.37
CA PRO A 13 0.61 1.43 -19.40
C PRO A 13 1.03 2.78 -18.79
N SER A 14 1.07 3.84 -19.60
CA SER A 14 1.41 5.20 -19.13
C SER A 14 0.38 5.76 -18.16
N MET A 15 -0.91 5.48 -18.39
CA MET A 15 -1.99 5.91 -17.51
C MET A 15 -1.98 5.13 -16.19
N LYS A 16 -1.69 3.82 -16.23
CA LYS A 16 -1.50 2.99 -15.02
C LYS A 16 -0.36 3.50 -14.16
N LEU A 17 0.76 3.87 -14.77
CA LEU A 17 1.93 4.44 -14.09
C LEU A 17 1.61 5.81 -13.47
N LEU A 18 0.93 6.69 -14.20
CA LEU A 18 0.49 7.99 -13.67
C LEU A 18 -0.45 7.82 -12.47
N LEU A 19 -1.45 6.95 -12.58
CA LEU A 19 -2.41 6.69 -11.51
C LEU A 19 -1.71 6.09 -10.27
N SER A 20 -0.78 5.16 -10.49
CA SER A 20 0.04 4.58 -9.42
C SER A 20 0.91 5.63 -8.72
N ALA A 21 1.50 6.56 -9.48
CA ALA A 21 2.29 7.66 -8.92
C ALA A 21 1.42 8.59 -8.07
N VAL A 22 0.22 8.94 -8.52
CA VAL A 22 -0.73 9.77 -7.76
C VAL A 22 -1.13 9.07 -6.46
N ILE A 23 -1.46 7.77 -6.51
CA ILE A 23 -1.80 6.97 -5.32
C ILE A 23 -0.62 6.88 -4.37
N GLY A 24 0.59 6.64 -4.88
CA GLY A 24 1.81 6.59 -4.08
C GLY A 24 2.08 7.90 -3.36
N ILE A 25 1.99 9.04 -4.06
CA ILE A 25 2.16 10.37 -3.47
C ILE A 25 1.09 10.64 -2.42
N ALA A 26 -0.17 10.32 -2.70
CA ALA A 26 -1.27 10.50 -1.74
C ALA A 26 -1.06 9.61 -0.50
N GLY A 27 -0.68 8.35 -0.69
CA GLY A 27 -0.37 7.42 0.39
C GLY A 27 0.77 7.92 1.28
N LEU A 28 1.85 8.42 0.68
CA LEU A 28 2.96 9.03 1.42
C LEU A 28 2.50 10.29 2.18
N PHE A 29 1.76 11.19 1.53
CA PHE A 29 1.31 12.43 2.16
C PHE A 29 0.38 12.18 3.34
N PHE A 30 -0.67 11.38 3.15
CA PHE A 30 -1.64 11.09 4.20
C PHE A 30 -1.05 10.17 5.27
N GLY A 31 -0.30 9.13 4.87
CA GLY A 31 0.35 8.19 5.78
C GLY A 31 1.41 8.86 6.64
N ALA A 32 2.24 9.74 6.08
CA ALA A 32 3.19 10.53 6.86
C ALA A 32 2.47 11.48 7.83
N LYS A 33 1.41 12.17 7.37
CA LYS A 33 0.64 13.07 8.23
C LYS A 33 0.02 12.35 9.43
N THR A 34 -0.57 11.17 9.24
CA THR A 34 -1.11 10.37 10.34
C THR A 34 -0.02 9.75 11.20
N GLY A 35 1.10 9.34 10.61
CA GLY A 35 2.25 8.81 11.33
C GLY A 35 2.87 9.83 12.29
N ILE A 36 3.03 11.08 11.84
CA ILE A 36 3.51 12.19 12.68
C ILE A 36 2.55 12.42 13.85
N LYS A 37 1.22 12.39 13.61
CA LYS A 37 0.23 12.52 14.69
C LYS A 37 0.28 11.36 15.69
N ALA A 38 0.48 10.13 15.21
CA ALA A 38 0.65 8.98 16.08
C ALA A 38 1.88 9.14 16.99
N GLN A 39 3.01 9.57 16.40
CA GLN A 39 4.24 9.83 17.14
C GLN A 39 4.05 10.92 18.20
N ALA A 40 3.40 12.03 17.85
CA ALA A 40 3.10 13.12 18.78
C ALA A 40 2.23 12.62 19.95
N ALA A 41 1.14 11.90 19.66
CA ALA A 41 0.25 11.37 20.69
C ALA A 41 0.94 10.37 21.64
N PHE A 42 1.82 9.50 21.13
CA PHE A 42 2.61 8.61 21.98
C PHE A 42 3.64 9.37 22.83
N SER A 43 4.26 10.42 22.28
CA SER A 43 5.17 11.30 23.02
C SER A 43 4.44 12.01 24.18
N ASP A 44 3.19 12.40 23.98
CA ASP A 44 2.33 13.03 24.98
C ASP A 44 1.67 12.02 25.95
N LYS A 45 2.08 10.74 25.91
CA LYS A 45 1.53 9.62 26.70
C LYS A 45 0.02 9.38 26.48
N ASN A 46 -0.55 9.89 25.40
CA ASN A 46 -1.93 9.65 25.00
C ASN A 46 -2.01 8.38 24.13
N ILE A 47 -2.06 7.22 24.79
CA ILE A 47 -2.00 5.90 24.15
C ILE A 47 -3.20 5.65 23.24
N SER A 48 -4.41 6.04 23.66
CA SER A 48 -5.64 5.85 22.89
C SER A 48 -5.57 6.56 21.54
N GLU A 49 -5.17 7.82 21.56
CA GLU A 49 -5.07 8.64 20.35
C GLU A 49 -3.88 8.20 19.47
N GLY A 50 -2.76 7.80 20.08
CA GLY A 50 -1.61 7.22 19.37
C GLY A 50 -1.97 5.95 18.60
N LEU A 51 -2.70 5.02 19.24
CA LEU A 51 -3.18 3.79 18.60
C LEU A 51 -4.14 4.08 17.44
N LEU A 52 -5.04 5.06 17.59
CA LEU A 52 -5.96 5.46 16.53
C LEU A 52 -5.20 5.96 15.29
N PHE A 53 -4.27 6.89 15.46
CA PHE A 53 -3.50 7.43 14.34
C PHE A 53 -2.54 6.41 13.74
N LEU A 54 -1.99 5.51 14.55
CA LEU A 54 -1.19 4.39 14.05
C LEU A 54 -2.03 3.45 13.17
N ALA A 55 -3.23 3.08 13.63
CA ALA A 55 -4.16 2.26 12.85
C ALA A 55 -4.55 2.94 11.52
N LEU A 56 -4.86 4.24 11.56
CA LEU A 56 -5.15 5.03 10.35
C LEU A 56 -3.97 5.04 9.37
N THR A 57 -2.74 5.17 9.88
CA THR A 57 -1.53 5.13 9.06
C THR A 57 -1.41 3.79 8.32
N LEU A 58 -1.60 2.67 9.03
CA LEU A 58 -1.56 1.33 8.44
C LEU A 58 -2.65 1.13 7.39
N VAL A 59 -3.87 1.60 7.65
CA VAL A 59 -4.99 1.50 6.71
C VAL A 59 -4.72 2.27 5.41
N ILE A 60 -4.14 3.48 5.49
CA ILE A 60 -3.79 4.28 4.31
C ILE A 60 -2.81 3.52 3.41
N PHE A 61 -1.76 2.93 3.99
CA PHE A 61 -0.79 2.15 3.21
C PHE A 61 -1.40 0.86 2.66
N ALA A 62 -2.22 0.16 3.44
CA ALA A 62 -2.90 -1.06 2.97
C ALA A 62 -3.81 -0.77 1.76
N ILE A 63 -4.60 0.32 1.81
CA ILE A 63 -5.43 0.75 0.68
C ILE A 63 -4.56 1.10 -0.53
N GLY A 64 -3.44 1.81 -0.32
CA GLY A 64 -2.51 2.15 -1.39
C GLY A 64 -1.97 0.91 -2.11
N ILE A 65 -1.58 -0.13 -1.36
CA ILE A 65 -1.11 -1.41 -1.89
C ILE A 65 -2.21 -2.12 -2.67
N ILE A 66 -3.42 -2.20 -2.10
CA ILE A 66 -4.58 -2.85 -2.76
C ILE A 66 -4.89 -2.16 -4.09
N LEU A 67 -4.93 -0.83 -4.12
CA LEU A 67 -5.16 -0.05 -5.35
C LEU A 67 -4.06 -0.28 -6.38
N PHE A 68 -2.79 -0.30 -5.95
CA PHE A 68 -1.67 -0.57 -6.84
C PHE A 68 -1.78 -1.97 -7.48
N VAL A 69 -2.05 -2.99 -6.67
CA VAL A 69 -2.23 -4.37 -7.15
C VAL A 69 -3.39 -4.48 -8.13
N MET A 70 -4.50 -3.77 -7.88
CA MET A 70 -5.65 -3.73 -8.80
C MET A 70 -5.31 -3.06 -10.14
N ILE A 71 -4.54 -1.97 -10.14
CA ILE A 71 -4.13 -1.26 -11.36
C ILE A 71 -3.26 -2.15 -12.26
N TRP A 72 -2.32 -2.86 -11.66
CA TRP A 72 -1.37 -3.71 -12.38
C TRP A 72 -1.89 -5.13 -12.63
N GLY A 73 -3.05 -5.48 -12.08
CA GLY A 73 -3.64 -6.82 -12.24
C GLY A 73 -2.81 -7.93 -11.61
N ILE A 74 -1.88 -7.59 -10.71
CA ILE A 74 -0.97 -8.54 -10.05
C ILE A 74 -1.77 -9.59 -9.24
N ALA A 75 -3.00 -9.25 -8.84
CA ALA A 75 -3.93 -10.07 -8.05
C ALA A 75 -4.22 -11.49 -8.58
N GLN A 76 -4.14 -11.75 -9.89
CA GLN A 76 -4.52 -13.08 -10.40
C GLN A 76 -3.51 -14.19 -10.05
N ASN A 77 -2.26 -13.84 -9.74
CA ASN A 77 -1.23 -14.80 -9.30
C ASN A 77 -0.48 -14.39 -8.02
N THR A 78 -0.89 -13.32 -7.32
CA THR A 78 -0.12 -12.78 -6.19
C THR A 78 0.19 -13.81 -5.10
N GLY A 79 -0.66 -14.82 -4.88
CA GLY A 79 -0.39 -15.89 -3.90
C GLY A 79 0.72 -16.87 -4.31
N ASN A 80 0.88 -17.13 -5.61
CA ASN A 80 1.94 -17.99 -6.15
C ASN A 80 3.21 -17.19 -6.47
N ASP A 81 3.06 -15.97 -6.97
CA ASP A 81 4.18 -15.09 -7.30
C ASP A 81 4.81 -14.47 -6.05
N PHE A 82 4.06 -14.15 -4.97
CA PHE A 82 4.71 -13.74 -3.71
C PHE A 82 5.53 -14.88 -3.10
N ASN A 83 5.06 -16.13 -3.14
CA ASN A 83 5.86 -17.26 -2.64
C ASN A 83 7.08 -17.54 -3.55
N SER A 84 6.93 -17.37 -4.87
CA SER A 84 8.03 -17.49 -5.83
C SER A 84 9.06 -16.36 -5.68
N GLU A 85 8.61 -15.12 -5.51
CA GLU A 85 9.46 -13.95 -5.35
C GLU A 85 10.07 -13.89 -3.95
N PHE A 86 9.34 -14.18 -2.86
CA PHE A 86 9.95 -14.35 -1.52
C PHE A 86 10.90 -15.54 -1.45
N GLY A 87 10.62 -16.63 -2.18
CA GLY A 87 11.54 -17.76 -2.36
C GLY A 87 12.86 -17.36 -3.02
N PHE A 88 12.85 -16.33 -3.86
CA PHE A 88 14.05 -15.79 -4.52
C PHE A 88 14.89 -14.88 -3.63
N ILE A 89 14.29 -14.20 -2.64
CA ILE A 89 14.99 -13.27 -1.72
C ILE A 89 15.42 -13.93 -0.39
N LEU A 90 14.83 -15.07 -0.02
CA LEU A 90 15.22 -15.85 1.16
C LEU A 90 16.72 -16.25 1.21
N PRO A 91 17.37 -16.66 0.09
CA PRO A 91 18.81 -16.94 0.09
C PRO A 91 19.69 -15.72 0.36
N PHE A 92 19.18 -14.50 0.15
CA PHE A 92 19.89 -13.25 0.40
C PHE A 92 19.65 -12.68 1.81
N LEU A 93 18.63 -13.17 2.53
CA LEU A 93 18.33 -12.81 3.91
C LEU A 93 18.92 -13.80 4.94
N ASN A 94 19.43 -14.95 4.47
CA ASN A 94 20.06 -15.98 5.30
C ASN A 94 21.59 -16.07 5.07
N GLN A 95 22.22 -14.98 4.65
CA GLN A 95 23.68 -14.79 4.67
C GLN A 95 24.07 -13.83 5.79
#